data_AF-A0A6M3KWT9-F1
#
_entry.id   AF-A0A6M3KWT9-F1
#
_cell.length_a   1.000
_cell.length_b   1.000
_cell.length_c   1.000
_cell.angle_alpha   90.00
_cell.angle_beta   90.00
_cell.angle_gamma   90.00
#
_symmetry.space_group_name_H-M   'P 1'
#
loop_
_entity.id
_entity.type
_entity.pdbx_description
1 polymer ?
#
loop_
_entity_poly.entity_id
_entity_poly.type
_entity_poly.pdbx_seq_one_letter_code
_entity_poly.pdbx_strand_id
1 'polypeptide(L)'
;MKPYMGYSREGGSIEGAVLIFAHNIKEAKRIGFNVLSSWITDEYTDMAVRLIKNGDFLFEQVSDWSKDKLAKGIPHVVDNPPSCKECGLWGSELNENGLCEDCQDYENELVPE
;
A
#
# COMPACT_ATOMS: atom_id res chain seq x y z
N MET A 1 -0.54 15.73 1.78
CA MET A 1 -1.09 14.48 1.20
C MET A 1 -1.10 13.41 2.28
N LYS A 2 -1.91 12.35 2.15
CA LYS A 2 -2.03 11.28 3.15
C LYS A 2 -2.07 9.92 2.44
N PRO A 3 -1.49 8.87 3.03
CA PRO A 3 -1.54 7.52 2.50
C PRO A 3 -2.83 6.82 2.94
N TYR A 4 -3.48 6.18 1.99
CA TYR A 4 -4.69 5.39 2.20
C TYR A 4 -4.50 3.99 1.60
N MET A 5 -5.16 3.01 2.19
CA MET A 5 -5.27 1.67 1.64
C MET A 5 -6.67 1.50 1.05
N GLY A 6 -6.74 1.18 -0.24
CA GLY A 6 -7.97 0.83 -0.95
C GLY A 6 -8.05 -0.67 -1.21
N TYR A 7 -9.21 -1.29 -1.00
CA TYR A 7 -9.40 -2.74 -1.14
C TYR A 7 -10.89 -3.09 -1.33
N SER A 8 -11.18 -4.31 -1.82
CA SER A 8 -12.56 -4.85 -1.84
C SER A 8 -13.00 -5.10 -0.41
N ARG A 9 -14.21 -4.68 -0.02
CA ARG A 9 -14.72 -5.11 1.29
C ARG A 9 -14.92 -6.61 1.39
N GLU A 10 -15.29 -7.24 0.29
CA GLU A 10 -15.58 -8.68 0.23
C GLU A 10 -14.30 -9.51 0.38
N GLY A 11 -13.28 -9.23 -0.44
CA GLY A 11 -11.97 -9.90 -0.35
C GLY A 11 -11.08 -9.40 0.81
N GLY A 12 -11.45 -8.26 1.41
CA GLY A 12 -10.66 -7.64 2.47
C GLY A 12 -9.31 -7.11 1.98
N SER A 13 -8.48 -6.63 2.92
CA SER A 13 -7.18 -6.04 2.57
C SER A 13 -6.10 -7.08 2.22
N ILE A 14 -6.36 -8.36 2.49
CA ILE A 14 -5.38 -9.43 2.31
C ILE A 14 -5.38 -9.99 0.88
N GLU A 15 -6.53 -9.95 0.18
CA GLU A 15 -6.66 -10.49 -1.17
C GLU A 15 -6.20 -9.53 -2.28
N GLY A 16 -5.85 -8.30 -1.92
CA GLY A 16 -5.41 -7.30 -2.86
C GLY A 16 -5.78 -5.92 -2.38
N ALA A 17 -4.76 -5.13 -2.04
CA ALA A 17 -4.95 -3.75 -1.63
C ALA A 17 -3.98 -2.85 -2.38
N VAL A 18 -4.47 -1.69 -2.80
CA VAL A 18 -3.67 -0.65 -3.44
C VAL A 18 -3.33 0.45 -2.43
N LEU A 19 -2.16 1.06 -2.61
CA LEU A 19 -1.76 2.26 -1.89
C LEU A 19 -2.25 3.49 -2.65
N ILE A 20 -2.86 4.44 -1.95
CA ILE A 20 -3.46 5.63 -2.54
C ILE A 20 -2.93 6.85 -1.80
N PHE A 21 -2.28 7.77 -2.52
CA PHE A 21 -1.94 9.08 -1.98
C PHE A 21 -2.97 10.11 -2.42
N ALA A 22 -3.62 10.75 -1.45
CA ALA A 22 -4.64 11.77 -1.69
C ALA A 22 -4.66 12.84 -0.60
N HIS A 23 -5.32 13.97 -0.86
CA HIS A 23 -5.47 15.05 0.12
C HIS A 23 -6.52 14.72 1.18
N ASN A 24 -7.50 13.89 0.83
CA ASN A 24 -8.56 13.46 1.73
C ASN A 24 -9.17 12.12 1.30
N ILE A 25 -10.00 11.53 2.17
CA ILE A 25 -10.61 10.22 1.95
C ILE A 25 -11.59 10.18 0.78
N LYS A 26 -12.30 11.28 0.49
CA LYS A 26 -13.25 11.33 -0.64
C LYS A 26 -12.49 11.25 -1.97
N GLU A 27 -11.38 11.97 -2.06
CA GLU A 27 -10.48 11.92 -3.21
C GLU A 27 -9.84 10.54 -3.37
N ALA A 28 -9.34 9.95 -2.27
CA ALA A 28 -8.80 8.60 -2.27
C ALA A 28 -9.82 7.58 -2.81
N LYS A 29 -11.08 7.66 -2.36
CA LYS A 29 -12.17 6.81 -2.87
C LYS A 29 -12.40 7.00 -4.36
N ARG A 30 -12.44 8.25 -4.83
CA ARG A 30 -12.70 8.54 -6.25
C ARG A 30 -11.62 7.96 -7.16
N ILE A 31 -10.34 8.15 -6.83
CA ILE A 31 -9.22 7.70 -7.68
C ILE A 31 -8.96 6.20 -7.53
N GLY A 32 -9.11 5.66 -6.31
CA GLY A 32 -8.95 4.23 -6.05
C GLY A 32 -9.98 3.38 -6.78
N PHE A 33 -11.24 3.84 -6.82
CA PHE A 33 -12.33 3.13 -7.50
C PHE A 33 -12.00 2.86 -8.97
N ASN A 34 -11.48 3.86 -9.71
CA ASN A 34 -11.14 3.71 -11.13
C ASN A 34 -10.08 2.64 -11.41
N VAL A 35 -9.18 2.38 -10.46
CA VAL A 35 -8.14 1.35 -10.59
C VAL A 35 -8.71 0.00 -10.17
N LEU A 36 -9.30 -0.09 -8.98
CA LEU A 36 -9.82 -1.34 -8.44
C LEU A 36 -11.01 -1.89 -9.23
N SER A 37 -11.85 -1.04 -9.82
CA SER A 37 -12.95 -1.49 -10.69
C SER A 37 -12.46 -2.17 -11.98
N SER A 38 -11.19 -1.99 -12.35
CA SER A 38 -10.58 -2.64 -13.51
C SER A 38 -10.01 -4.04 -13.19
N TRP A 39 -9.99 -4.42 -11.92
CA TRP A 39 -9.52 -5.73 -11.46
C TRP A 39 -10.74 -6.68 -11.46
N ILE A 40 -10.99 -7.26 -12.64
CA ILE A 40 -12.25 -7.89 -13.12
C ILE A 40 -12.72 -9.15 -12.34
N THR A 41 -12.08 -9.53 -11.23
CA THR A 41 -12.36 -10.83 -10.58
C THR A 41 -13.47 -10.80 -9.54
N ASP A 42 -13.70 -9.66 -8.89
CA ASP A 42 -14.82 -9.48 -7.97
C ASP A 42 -15.68 -8.30 -8.41
N GLU A 43 -16.96 -8.32 -8.04
CA GLU A 43 -17.80 -7.15 -8.09
C GLU A 43 -17.27 -6.12 -7.07
N TYR A 44 -16.17 -5.43 -7.37
CA TYR A 44 -15.59 -4.30 -6.62
C TYR A 44 -16.54 -3.07 -6.66
N THR A 45 -17.84 -3.30 -6.53
CA THR A 45 -18.87 -2.28 -6.36
C THR A 45 -18.82 -1.68 -4.95
N ASP A 46 -18.37 -2.46 -3.94
CA ASP A 46 -18.15 -1.98 -2.56
C ASP A 46 -16.67 -1.92 -2.17
N MET A 47 -16.05 -0.79 -2.50
CA MET A 47 -14.68 -0.48 -2.12
C MET A 47 -14.59 0.15 -0.72
N ALA A 48 -13.71 -0.38 0.12
CA ALA A 48 -13.27 0.27 1.34
C ALA A 48 -11.99 1.09 1.11
N VAL A 49 -11.90 2.23 1.80
CA VAL A 49 -10.68 3.03 1.87
C VAL A 49 -10.45 3.41 3.32
N ARG A 50 -9.25 3.15 3.83
CA ARG A 50 -8.84 3.50 5.21
C ARG A 50 -7.55 4.31 5.20
N LEU A 51 -7.44 5.26 6.13
CA LEU A 51 -6.19 6.00 6.36
C LEU A 51 -5.15 5.05 6.96
N ILE A 52 -3.95 5.03 6.40
CA ILE A 52 -2.81 4.34 7.01
C ILE A 52 -2.22 5.29 8.06
N LYS A 53 -2.38 4.93 9.33
CA LYS A 53 -1.76 5.66 10.44
C LYS A 53 -0.29 5.28 10.51
N ASN A 54 0.58 6.24 10.86
CA ASN A 54 2.03 6.03 10.95
C ASN A 54 2.66 5.51 9.64
N GLY A 55 2.07 5.87 8.49
CA GLY A 55 2.52 5.44 7.16
C GLY A 55 3.55 6.38 6.52
N ASP A 56 4.34 7.11 7.31
CA ASP A 56 5.25 8.12 6.78
C ASP A 56 6.39 7.48 5.94
N PHE A 57 6.81 6.27 6.30
CA PHE A 57 7.77 5.48 5.51
C PHE A 57 7.30 5.22 4.06
N LEU A 58 5.98 5.18 3.83
CA LEU A 58 5.43 4.93 2.49
C LEU A 58 5.76 6.07 1.52
N PHE A 59 6.01 7.28 2.00
CA PHE A 59 6.41 8.39 1.13
C PHE A 59 7.83 8.21 0.58
N GLU A 60 8.69 7.49 1.33
CA GLU A 60 10.09 7.27 0.99
C GLU A 60 10.34 5.96 0.25
N GLN A 61 9.54 4.92 0.55
CA GLN A 61 9.75 3.57 0.02
C GLN A 61 9.09 3.32 -1.35
N VAL A 62 8.22 4.22 -1.80
CA VAL A 62 7.56 4.11 -3.12
C VAL A 62 8.50 4.41 -4.28
N SER A 63 8.12 3.98 -5.48
CA SER A 63 8.91 4.17 -6.70
C SER A 63 9.15 5.63 -7.06
N ASP A 64 10.19 5.91 -7.85
CA ASP A 64 10.51 7.27 -8.31
C ASP A 64 9.34 7.95 -9.06
N TRP A 65 8.55 7.16 -9.79
CA TRP A 65 7.33 7.65 -10.42
C TRP A 65 6.32 8.21 -9.40
N SER A 66 6.13 7.51 -8.27
CA SER A 66 5.26 7.96 -7.20
C SER A 66 5.87 9.17 -6.47
N LYS A 67 7.19 9.18 -6.24
CA LYS A 67 7.91 10.34 -5.66
C LYS A 67 7.74 11.61 -6.50
N ASP A 68 7.81 11.53 -7.82
CA ASP A 68 7.56 12.68 -8.72
C ASP A 68 6.13 13.23 -8.56
N LYS A 69 5.13 12.35 -8.44
CA LYS A 69 3.74 12.75 -8.21
C LYS A 69 3.55 13.38 -6.82
N LEU A 70 4.17 12.82 -5.80
CA LEU A 70 4.16 13.34 -4.42
C LEU A 70 4.74 14.75 -4.37
N ALA A 71 5.90 14.98 -4.99
CA ALA A 71 6.55 16.29 -5.06
C ALA A 71 5.67 17.36 -5.73
N LYS A 72 4.85 16.96 -6.70
CA LYS A 72 3.89 17.84 -7.40
C LYS A 72 2.55 17.97 -6.70
N GLY A 73 2.34 17.30 -5.57
CA GLY A 73 1.05 17.32 -4.87
C GLY A 73 -0.08 16.59 -5.61
N ILE A 74 0.25 15.71 -6.58
CA ILE A 74 -0.72 15.05 -7.46
C ILE A 74 -1.25 13.77 -6.79
N PRO A 75 -2.56 13.66 -6.54
CA PRO A 75 -3.17 12.42 -6.05
C PRO A 75 -3.02 11.28 -7.07
N HIS A 76 -2.66 10.10 -6.60
CA HIS A 76 -2.42 8.93 -7.46
C HIS A 76 -2.56 7.62 -6.69
N VAL A 77 -2.66 6.53 -7.44
CA VAL A 77 -2.69 5.15 -6.94
C VAL A 77 -1.36 4.48 -7.27
N VAL A 78 -0.87 3.69 -6.33
CA VAL A 78 0.25 2.75 -6.48
C VAL A 78 -0.35 1.36 -6.33
N ASP A 79 -0.49 0.68 -7.47
CA ASP A 79 -1.15 -0.61 -7.61
C ASP A 79 -0.23 -1.81 -7.29
N ASN A 80 1.08 -1.57 -7.32
CA ASN A 80 2.11 -2.45 -6.79
C ASN A 80 2.90 -1.74 -5.68
N PRO A 81 2.35 -1.63 -4.46
CA PRO A 81 3.02 -0.95 -3.35
C PRO A 81 4.30 -1.68 -2.92
N PRO A 82 5.24 -0.98 -2.25
CA PRO A 82 6.41 -1.63 -1.66
C PRO A 82 5.96 -2.72 -0.67
N SER A 83 6.35 -3.96 -0.95
CA SER A 83 5.98 -5.15 -0.17
C SER A 83 7.22 -5.88 0.32
N CYS A 84 7.07 -6.63 1.42
CA CYS A 84 8.10 -7.53 1.91
C CYS A 84 8.45 -8.57 0.84
N LYS A 85 9.74 -8.78 0.60
CA LYS A 85 10.21 -9.74 -0.42
C LYS A 85 9.89 -11.19 -0.08
N GLU A 86 9.80 -11.53 1.21
CA GLU A 86 9.54 -12.90 1.67
C GLU A 86 8.04 -13.22 1.74
N CYS A 87 7.27 -12.46 2.52
CA CYS A 87 5.86 -12.76 2.72
C CYS A 87 4.92 -12.10 1.69
N GLY A 88 5.43 -11.18 0.86
CA GLY A 88 4.64 -10.44 -0.12
C GLY A 88 3.65 -9.44 0.46
N LEU A 89 3.53 -9.33 1.79
CA LEU A 89 2.64 -8.38 2.45
C LEU A 89 3.22 -6.96 2.42
N TRP A 90 2.35 -5.96 2.42
CA TRP A 90 2.73 -4.54 2.49
C TRP A 90 1.97 -3.81 3.58
N GLY A 91 2.44 -2.61 3.93
CA GLY A 91 1.83 -1.75 4.95
C GLY A 91 2.60 -1.71 6.27
N SER A 92 3.72 -2.42 6.35
CA SER A 92 4.77 -2.27 7.37
C SER A 92 6.00 -1.64 6.75
N GLU A 93 6.81 -0.95 7.55
CA GLU A 93 8.08 -0.39 7.11
C GLU A 93 9.04 -1.53 6.74
N LEU A 94 9.67 -1.41 5.57
CA LEU A 94 10.68 -2.36 5.11
C LEU A 94 12.08 -1.90 5.49
N ASN A 95 12.94 -2.84 5.89
CA ASN A 95 14.35 -2.58 6.13
C ASN A 95 15.15 -2.47 4.81
N GLU A 96 16.46 -2.27 4.91
CA GLU A 96 17.37 -2.16 3.74
C GLU A 96 17.41 -3.41 2.85
N ASN A 97 17.11 -4.58 3.42
CA ASN A 97 17.01 -5.85 2.69
C ASN A 97 15.64 -6.01 2.00
N GLY A 98 14.66 -5.16 2.32
CA GLY A 98 13.29 -5.22 1.80
C GLY A 98 12.40 -6.19 2.58
N LEU A 99 12.71 -6.43 3.86
CA LEU A 99 11.95 -7.30 4.75
C LEU A 99 11.12 -6.48 5.73
N CYS A 100 9.94 -6.99 6.10
CA CYS A 100 9.17 -6.45 7.22
C CYS A 100 9.71 -6.97 8.56
N GLU A 101 9.34 -6.30 9.65
CA GLU A 101 9.71 -6.63 11.03
C GLU A 101 9.52 -8.13 11.33
N ASP A 102 8.33 -8.69 11.04
CA ASP A 102 8.05 -10.10 11.30
C ASP A 102 9.05 -11.04 10.60
N CYS A 103 9.32 -10.82 9.31
CA CYS A 103 10.24 -11.68 8.55
C CYS A 103 11.71 -11.49 8.96
N GLN A 104 12.08 -10.28 9.38
CA GLN A 104 13.40 -10.00 9.93
C GLN A 104 13.64 -10.77 11.24
N ASP A 105 12.65 -10.78 12.14
CA ASP A 105 12.77 -11.49 13.42
C ASP A 105 12.92 -13.01 13.22
N TYR A 106 12.18 -13.59 12.28
CA TYR A 106 12.34 -15.01 11.92
C TYR A 106 13.74 -15.33 11.38
N GLU A 107 14.36 -14.47 10.57
CA GLU A 107 15.73 -14.69 10.09
C GLU A 107 16.74 -14.65 11.25
N ASN A 108 16.58 -13.70 12.17
CA ASN A 108 17.47 -13.52 13.32
C ASN A 108 17.41 -14.71 14.30
N GLU A 109 16.24 -15.33 14.48
CA GLU A 109 16.09 -16.51 15.33
C GLU A 109 16.74 -17.78 14.73
N LEU A 110 16.85 -17.86 13.40
CA LEU A 110 17.41 -19.02 12.69
C LEU A 110 18.93 -18.99 12.57
N VAL A 111 19.56 -17.84 12.77
CA VAL A 111 21.02 -17.67 12.77
C VAL A 111 21.45 -16.92 14.05
N PRO A 112 21.48 -17.59 15.22
CA PRO A 112 22.06 -16.98 16.40
C PRO A 112 23.56 -16.78 16.16
N GLU A 113 24.04 -15.55 16.43
CA GLU A 113 25.45 -15.12 16.31
C GLU A 113 26.45 -16.07 16.99
#